data_AF-A0A0C9RLX8-F1
#
_entry.id   AF-A0A0C9RLX8-F1
#
_cell.length_a   1.000
_cell.length_b   1.000
_cell.length_c   1.000
_cell.angle_alpha   90.00
_cell.angle_beta   90.00
_cell.angle_gamma   90.00
#
_symmetry.space_group_name_H-M   'P 1'
#
loop_
_entity.id
_entity.type
_entity.pdbx_description
1 polymer ?
#
loop_
_entity_poly.entity_id
_entity_poly.type
_entity_poly.pdbx_seq_one_letter_code
_entity_poly.pdbx_strand_id
1 'polypeptide(L)'
;MRFLALVIVLFLQNASSQTQDVSDYDLGSKGTIKIGDACKRDWQCIENAFCRAQQTCLCETNYAPSTDRSKCHAIVGTNCRSNETCATMTNAECVQGACTCQRDFIPDINNSSNCITRPTKPGDSCQRSDECADTMFRALCVNGICKCLGDFHFVNDTGRCVESRGIYQPCRHNHDCFDPQKPESLYCNNNECAYTAKYAGNGANSSPSTAGLIGLLIFTSKSLYIL
;
A
#
# COMPACT_ATOMS: atom_id res chain seq x y z
N MET A 1 -37.94 -71.33 -53.28
CA MET A 1 -38.39 -69.92 -53.40
C MET A 1 -37.28 -69.09 -52.76
N ARG A 2 -36.32 -68.60 -53.54
CA ARG A 2 -36.33 -67.31 -54.27
C ARG A 2 -36.04 -66.11 -53.34
N PHE A 3 -34.98 -65.37 -53.71
CA PHE A 3 -34.55 -64.02 -53.31
C PHE A 3 -33.75 -63.90 -52.00
N LEU A 4 -32.43 -63.68 -52.07
CA LEU A 4 -31.67 -62.44 -52.35
C LEU A 4 -31.40 -61.63 -51.07
N ALA A 5 -30.13 -61.56 -50.69
CA ALA A 5 -29.33 -60.32 -50.59
C ALA A 5 -28.56 -60.11 -49.26
N LEU A 6 -27.30 -59.70 -49.47
CA LEU A 6 -26.38 -58.95 -48.61
C LEU A 6 -25.74 -59.68 -47.40
N VAL A 7 -24.45 -60.09 -47.42
CA VAL A 7 -23.17 -59.34 -47.59
C VAL A 7 -22.64 -58.80 -46.25
N ILE A 8 -21.51 -59.40 -45.86
CA ILE A 8 -20.35 -58.87 -45.12
C ILE A 8 -20.38 -58.93 -43.59
N VAL A 9 -19.61 -59.92 -43.13
CA VAL A 9 -18.93 -60.08 -41.85
C VAL A 9 -18.36 -58.73 -41.38
N LEU A 10 -18.88 -58.22 -40.26
CA LEU A 10 -18.35 -57.05 -39.58
C LEU A 10 -17.08 -57.41 -38.82
N PHE A 11 -16.07 -56.60 -39.12
CA PHE A 11 -14.68 -56.69 -38.71
C PHE A 11 -14.49 -56.54 -37.19
N LEU A 12 -13.77 -57.49 -36.61
CA LEU A 12 -12.99 -57.31 -35.39
C LEU A 12 -11.79 -56.41 -35.71
N GLN A 13 -11.81 -55.11 -35.36
CA GLN A 13 -10.59 -54.33 -35.21
C GLN A 13 -10.72 -53.25 -34.12
N ASN A 14 -9.96 -53.49 -33.05
CA ASN A 14 -9.26 -52.55 -32.17
C ASN A 14 -9.53 -51.05 -32.40
N ALA A 15 -10.31 -50.44 -31.51
CA ALA A 15 -10.29 -49.00 -31.29
C ALA A 15 -9.24 -48.67 -30.21
N SER A 16 -7.98 -48.53 -30.59
CA SER A 16 -7.02 -47.78 -29.77
C SER A 16 -7.36 -46.30 -29.90
N SER A 17 -8.09 -45.77 -28.91
CA SER A 17 -8.28 -44.34 -28.72
C SER A 17 -6.92 -43.69 -28.44
N GLN A 18 -6.28 -43.11 -29.45
CA GLN A 18 -5.20 -42.16 -29.22
C GLN A 18 -5.82 -40.85 -28.74
N THR A 19 -5.88 -40.68 -27.41
CA THR A 19 -5.93 -39.36 -26.80
C THR A 19 -4.59 -38.70 -27.10
N GLN A 20 -4.54 -37.75 -28.04
CA GLN A 20 -3.38 -36.87 -28.16
C GLN A 20 -3.36 -35.99 -26.92
N ASP A 21 -2.45 -36.33 -26.01
CA ASP A 21 -2.04 -35.50 -24.88
C ASP A 21 -1.47 -34.20 -25.47
N VAL A 22 -2.14 -33.08 -25.20
CA VAL A 22 -1.63 -31.73 -25.50
C VAL A 22 -0.68 -31.36 -24.37
N SER A 23 0.43 -32.09 -24.29
CA SER A 23 1.51 -31.79 -23.38
C SER A 23 2.80 -31.76 -24.20
N ASP A 24 3.46 -30.61 -24.18
CA ASP A 24 4.84 -30.40 -24.63
C ASP A 24 5.04 -30.06 -26.12
N TYR A 25 4.55 -28.89 -26.54
CA TYR A 25 5.26 -28.14 -27.58
C TYR A 25 6.43 -27.42 -26.89
N ASP A 26 7.63 -27.97 -26.99
CA ASP A 26 8.87 -27.27 -26.66
C ASP A 26 9.02 -26.09 -27.63
N LEU A 27 8.46 -24.93 -27.25
CA LEU A 27 8.77 -23.63 -27.86
C LEU A 27 10.22 -23.35 -27.52
N GLY A 28 11.13 -23.88 -28.34
CA GLY A 28 12.57 -23.84 -28.09
C GLY A 28 13.12 -22.46 -27.72
N SER A 29 14.37 -22.43 -27.27
CA SER A 29 15.10 -21.27 -26.74
C SER A 29 14.56 -19.91 -27.21
N LYS A 30 14.08 -19.09 -26.26
CA LYS A 30 13.67 -17.69 -26.51
C LYS A 30 14.79 -16.94 -27.25
N GLY A 31 14.38 -15.98 -28.08
CA GLY A 31 15.27 -15.23 -28.95
C GLY A 31 16.02 -14.11 -28.24
N THR A 32 16.62 -13.20 -29.02
CA THR A 32 17.52 -12.15 -28.55
C THR A 32 17.03 -10.73 -28.86
N ILE A 33 15.86 -10.58 -29.49
CA ILE A 33 15.30 -9.26 -29.84
C ILE A 33 14.81 -8.57 -28.57
N LYS A 34 15.35 -7.37 -28.33
CA LYS A 34 15.09 -6.55 -27.13
C LYS A 34 13.71 -5.92 -27.15
N ILE A 35 13.29 -5.44 -25.99
CA ILE A 35 12.00 -4.75 -25.85
C ILE A 35 11.98 -3.47 -26.71
N GLY A 36 10.86 -3.27 -27.42
CA GLY A 36 10.64 -2.16 -28.34
C GLY A 36 11.22 -2.36 -29.75
N ASP A 37 12.05 -3.39 -29.97
CA ASP A 37 12.63 -3.66 -31.29
C ASP A 37 11.69 -4.52 -32.14
N ALA A 38 11.90 -4.48 -33.46
CA ALA A 38 11.00 -5.11 -34.42
C ALA A 38 11.05 -6.65 -34.38
N CYS A 39 9.90 -7.31 -34.38
CA CYS A 39 9.78 -8.77 -34.34
C CYS A 39 8.64 -9.25 -35.25
N LYS A 40 8.64 -10.54 -35.60
CA LYS A 40 7.54 -11.18 -36.36
C LYS A 40 6.82 -12.26 -35.56
N ARG A 41 7.51 -12.96 -34.66
CA ARG A 41 6.96 -14.03 -33.83
C ARG A 41 7.50 -13.95 -32.41
N ASP A 42 6.70 -14.42 -31.45
CA ASP A 42 6.99 -14.32 -30.01
C ASP A 42 8.32 -14.94 -29.60
N TRP A 43 8.67 -16.10 -30.16
CA TRP A 43 9.92 -16.79 -29.86
C TRP A 43 11.19 -16.04 -30.30
N GLN A 44 11.06 -14.97 -31.10
CA GLN A 44 12.22 -14.12 -31.45
C GLN A 44 12.56 -13.12 -30.35
N CYS A 45 11.60 -12.79 -29.49
CA CYS A 45 11.81 -11.91 -28.36
C CYS A 45 12.58 -12.61 -27.24
N ILE A 46 13.22 -11.81 -26.40
CA ILE A 46 13.85 -12.27 -25.15
C ILE A 46 12.87 -13.00 -24.23
N GLU A 47 13.40 -13.61 -23.16
CA GLU A 47 12.61 -14.30 -22.14
C GLU A 47 11.58 -13.37 -21.47
N ASN A 48 10.43 -13.95 -21.12
CA ASN A 48 9.27 -13.24 -20.56
C ASN A 48 8.76 -12.08 -21.44
N ALA A 49 8.95 -12.18 -22.76
CA ALA A 49 8.45 -11.24 -23.75
C ALA A 49 7.73 -11.95 -24.90
N PHE A 50 6.84 -11.20 -25.54
CA PHE A 50 6.06 -11.61 -26.71
C PHE A 50 6.09 -10.52 -27.78
N CYS A 51 5.78 -10.89 -29.03
CA CYS A 51 5.79 -10.00 -30.17
C CYS A 51 4.39 -9.41 -30.41
N ARG A 52 4.14 -8.22 -29.87
CA ARG A 52 2.82 -7.59 -29.97
C ARG A 52 2.49 -7.24 -31.41
N ALA A 53 1.38 -7.78 -31.91
CA ALA A 53 0.85 -7.54 -33.25
C ALA A 53 1.88 -7.76 -34.38
N GLN A 54 2.86 -8.64 -34.17
CA GLN A 54 3.96 -8.88 -35.13
C GLN A 54 4.73 -7.58 -35.47
N GLN A 55 4.85 -6.67 -34.50
CA GLN A 55 5.53 -5.40 -34.67
C GLN A 55 6.70 -5.29 -33.71
N THR A 56 6.44 -5.22 -32.40
CA THR A 56 7.49 -4.96 -31.41
C THR A 56 7.43 -5.91 -30.22
N CYS A 57 8.60 -6.25 -29.69
CA CYS A 57 8.68 -7.06 -28.48
C CYS A 57 8.24 -6.25 -27.26
N LEU A 58 7.37 -6.83 -26.42
CA LEU A 58 6.94 -6.29 -25.14
C LEU A 58 7.03 -7.37 -24.07
N CYS A 59 7.25 -6.96 -22.81
CA CYS A 59 7.19 -7.89 -21.70
C CYS A 59 5.79 -8.49 -21.53
N GLU A 60 5.75 -9.75 -21.11
CA GLU A 60 4.53 -10.45 -20.75
C GLU A 60 3.83 -9.78 -19.55
N THR A 61 2.58 -10.18 -19.27
CA THR A 61 1.81 -9.62 -18.15
C THR A 61 2.55 -9.81 -16.84
N ASN A 62 2.55 -8.77 -15.99
CA ASN A 62 3.30 -8.73 -14.74
C ASN A 62 4.81 -8.91 -14.93
N TYR A 63 5.37 -8.42 -16.04
CA TYR A 63 6.80 -8.18 -16.18
C TYR A 63 7.05 -6.76 -16.67
N ALA A 64 8.20 -6.19 -16.31
CA ALA A 64 8.61 -4.84 -16.73
C ALA A 64 9.99 -4.85 -17.41
N PRO A 65 10.20 -4.01 -18.43
CA PRO A 65 11.48 -3.96 -19.12
C PRO A 65 12.58 -3.37 -18.23
N SER A 66 13.78 -3.93 -18.33
CA SER A 66 15.00 -3.34 -17.81
C SER A 66 15.31 -2.00 -18.50
N THR A 67 16.10 -1.15 -17.84
CA THR A 67 16.50 0.17 -18.37
C THR A 67 17.20 0.07 -19.73
N ASP A 68 17.95 -1.01 -19.98
CA ASP A 68 18.66 -1.27 -21.23
C ASP A 68 17.84 -2.11 -22.25
N ARG A 69 16.57 -2.40 -21.92
CA ARG A 69 15.59 -3.17 -22.72
C ARG A 69 15.99 -4.63 -22.97
N SER A 70 17.01 -5.15 -22.29
CA SER A 70 17.57 -6.49 -22.53
C SER A 70 16.91 -7.60 -21.72
N LYS A 71 16.11 -7.25 -20.70
CA LYS A 71 15.43 -8.20 -19.81
C LYS A 71 14.03 -7.74 -19.47
N CYS A 72 13.18 -8.70 -19.12
CA CYS A 72 11.90 -8.46 -18.49
C CYS A 72 12.00 -8.97 -17.04
N HIS A 73 11.95 -8.05 -16.08
CA HIS A 73 11.98 -8.35 -14.65
C HIS A 73 10.58 -8.65 -14.14
N ALA A 74 10.47 -9.58 -13.19
CA ALA A 74 9.24 -9.78 -12.45
C ALA A 74 8.84 -8.46 -11.75
N ILE A 75 7.53 -8.26 -11.57
CA ILE A 75 6.95 -7.18 -10.79
C ILE A 75 5.91 -7.77 -9.83
N VAL A 76 5.29 -6.94 -9.00
CA VAL A 76 4.21 -7.41 -8.11
C VAL A 76 3.10 -8.06 -8.93
N GLY A 77 2.72 -9.29 -8.55
CA GLY A 77 1.71 -10.10 -9.23
C GLY A 77 2.26 -11.09 -10.27
N THR A 78 3.57 -11.13 -10.54
CA THR A 78 4.15 -12.18 -11.39
C THR A 78 3.88 -13.56 -10.79
N ASN A 79 3.42 -14.52 -11.59
CA ASN A 79 3.23 -15.89 -11.12
C ASN A 79 4.58 -16.51 -10.74
N CYS A 80 4.65 -17.13 -9.58
CA CYS A 80 5.87 -17.75 -9.07
C CYS A 80 5.55 -19.09 -8.39
N ARG A 81 6.53 -20.01 -8.41
CA ARG A 81 6.47 -21.26 -7.62
C ARG A 81 7.38 -21.19 -6.40
N SER A 82 8.36 -20.31 -6.45
CA SER A 82 9.43 -20.16 -5.47
C SER A 82 10.07 -18.77 -5.63
N ASN A 83 10.95 -18.41 -4.69
CA ASN A 83 11.51 -17.06 -4.61
C ASN A 83 12.44 -16.70 -5.78
N GLU A 84 12.95 -17.69 -6.52
CA GLU A 84 13.87 -17.48 -7.65
C GLU A 84 13.23 -16.64 -8.76
N THR A 85 11.93 -16.81 -9.04
CA THR A 85 11.21 -15.99 -10.02
C THR A 85 11.16 -14.52 -9.60
N CYS A 86 10.96 -14.27 -8.31
CA CYS A 86 10.87 -12.93 -7.74
C CYS A 86 12.25 -12.33 -7.43
N ALA A 87 13.34 -13.10 -7.56
CA ALA A 87 14.70 -12.65 -7.21
C ALA A 87 15.22 -11.53 -8.12
N THR A 88 14.58 -11.28 -9.27
CA THR A 88 14.86 -10.10 -10.09
C THR A 88 14.35 -8.80 -9.44
N MET A 89 13.50 -8.90 -8.41
CA MET A 89 13.01 -7.79 -7.62
C MET A 89 13.74 -7.70 -6.28
N THR A 90 14.17 -6.50 -5.89
CA THR A 90 14.76 -6.29 -4.57
C THR A 90 13.68 -6.38 -3.48
N ASN A 91 13.97 -7.08 -2.37
CA ASN A 91 13.08 -7.25 -1.21
C ASN A 91 11.70 -7.83 -1.55
N ALA A 92 11.64 -8.72 -2.54
CA ALA A 92 10.43 -9.45 -2.90
C ALA A 92 10.50 -10.92 -2.46
N GLU A 93 9.33 -11.55 -2.38
CA GLU A 93 9.16 -12.97 -2.10
C GLU A 93 7.95 -13.52 -2.85
N CYS A 94 7.94 -14.84 -3.04
CA CYS A 94 6.83 -15.56 -3.63
C CYS A 94 5.82 -15.94 -2.54
N VAL A 95 4.65 -15.31 -2.55
CA VAL A 95 3.58 -15.56 -1.57
C VAL A 95 2.32 -15.93 -2.33
N GLN A 96 1.72 -17.07 -1.98
CA GLN A 96 0.47 -17.56 -2.60
C GLN A 96 0.54 -17.64 -4.13
N GLY A 97 1.71 -17.99 -4.67
CA GLY A 97 1.92 -18.15 -6.11
C GLY A 97 2.13 -16.85 -6.88
N ALA A 98 2.27 -15.71 -6.20
CA ALA A 98 2.56 -14.42 -6.82
C ALA A 98 3.73 -13.70 -6.14
N CYS A 99 4.52 -12.98 -6.92
CA CYS A 99 5.55 -12.11 -6.39
C CYS A 99 4.92 -10.93 -5.66
N THR A 100 5.36 -10.70 -4.43
CA THR A 100 4.97 -9.58 -3.59
C THR A 100 6.20 -8.96 -2.94
N CYS A 101 6.10 -7.71 -2.50
CA CYS A 101 7.08 -7.14 -1.59
C CYS A 101 7.01 -7.83 -0.23
N GLN A 102 8.16 -8.01 0.40
CA GLN A 102 8.26 -8.50 1.78
C GLN A 102 7.53 -7.56 2.76
N ARG A 103 7.19 -8.07 3.94
CA ARG A 103 6.33 -7.39 4.95
C ARG A 103 6.67 -5.91 5.20
N ASP A 104 7.95 -5.57 5.34
CA ASP A 104 8.43 -4.21 5.66
C ASP A 104 8.66 -3.32 4.43
N PHE A 105 8.24 -3.78 3.25
CA PHE A 105 8.45 -3.09 1.99
C PHE A 105 7.13 -2.87 1.26
N ILE A 106 7.15 -1.91 0.34
CA ILE A 106 6.05 -1.55 -0.56
C ILE A 106 6.59 -1.44 -2.00
N PRO A 107 5.72 -1.58 -3.01
CA PRO A 107 6.14 -1.49 -4.41
C PRO A 107 6.64 -0.09 -4.73
N ASP A 108 7.79 0.01 -5.40
CA ASP A 108 8.33 1.27 -5.89
C ASP A 108 7.63 1.65 -7.21
N ILE A 109 6.84 2.73 -7.19
CA ILE A 109 6.10 3.17 -8.39
C ILE A 109 7.01 3.73 -9.47
N ASN A 110 8.21 4.19 -9.10
CA ASN A 110 9.19 4.74 -10.04
C ASN A 110 10.07 3.62 -10.63
N ASN A 111 10.16 2.47 -9.95
CA ASN A 111 10.85 1.30 -10.43
C ASN A 111 10.13 0.02 -10.00
N SER A 112 9.21 -0.46 -10.85
CA SER A 112 8.38 -1.65 -10.57
C SER A 112 9.15 -2.95 -10.25
N SER A 113 10.44 -3.01 -10.56
CA SER A 113 11.33 -4.14 -10.20
C SER A 113 11.94 -3.99 -8.79
N ASN A 114 11.45 -3.05 -7.99
CA ASN A 114 12.01 -2.75 -6.67
C ASN A 114 10.90 -2.66 -5.62
N CYS A 115 11.22 -3.11 -4.41
CA CYS A 115 10.41 -2.87 -3.23
C CYS A 115 11.20 -1.98 -2.26
N ILE A 116 10.64 -0.81 -1.96
CA ILE A 116 11.24 0.19 -1.07
C ILE A 116 10.67 0.06 0.34
N THR A 117 11.42 0.54 1.32
CA THR A 117 11.02 0.46 2.73
C THR A 117 9.68 1.14 2.95
N ARG A 118 8.79 0.45 3.66
CA ARG A 118 7.48 0.97 4.06
C ARG A 118 7.67 2.14 5.05
N PRO A 119 6.97 3.27 4.86
CA PRO A 119 7.05 4.39 5.81
C PRO A 119 6.40 4.01 7.14
N THR A 120 7.05 4.36 8.25
CA THR A 120 6.64 3.99 9.62
C THR A 120 6.42 5.18 10.54
N LYS A 121 6.94 6.36 10.17
CA LYS A 121 6.83 7.59 10.96
C LYS A 121 6.79 8.83 10.07
N PRO A 122 6.36 9.99 10.61
CA PRO A 122 6.45 11.25 9.87
C PRO A 122 7.88 11.56 9.46
N GLY A 123 8.03 12.15 8.28
CA GLY A 123 9.33 12.44 7.66
C GLY A 123 9.91 11.28 6.85
N ASP A 124 9.40 10.06 6.98
CA ASP A 124 9.77 8.96 6.08
C ASP A 124 9.34 9.27 4.64
N SER A 125 10.12 8.79 3.68
CA SER A 125 9.84 8.95 2.25
C SER A 125 8.60 8.17 1.83
N CYS A 126 7.85 8.72 0.88
CA CYS A 126 6.66 8.09 0.31
C CYS A 126 6.48 8.52 -1.15
N GLN A 127 5.77 7.71 -1.92
CA GLN A 127 5.52 7.96 -3.34
C GLN A 127 4.02 8.18 -3.62
N ARG A 128 3.15 7.49 -2.88
CA ARG A 128 1.68 7.64 -2.97
C ARG A 128 1.09 8.18 -1.67
N SER A 129 -0.04 8.87 -1.80
CA SER A 129 -0.73 9.49 -0.65
C SER A 129 -1.23 8.48 0.39
N ASP A 130 -1.57 7.26 -0.01
CA ASP A 130 -2.15 6.21 0.83
C ASP A 130 -1.12 5.39 1.62
N GLU A 131 0.15 5.35 1.18
CA GLU A 131 1.22 4.59 1.87
C GLU A 131 1.38 4.98 3.35
N CYS A 132 1.31 6.28 3.64
CA CYS A 132 1.39 6.80 5.01
C CYS A 132 0.11 6.51 5.81
N ALA A 133 -1.05 6.53 5.14
CA ALA A 133 -2.35 6.30 5.78
C ALA A 133 -2.49 4.85 6.26
N ASP A 134 -1.97 3.90 5.46
CA ASP A 134 -1.99 2.47 5.76
C ASP A 134 -1.20 2.12 7.02
N THR A 135 -0.11 2.84 7.29
CA THR A 135 0.79 2.50 8.41
C THR A 135 0.55 3.33 9.66
N MET A 136 0.33 4.63 9.50
CA MET A 136 0.22 5.55 10.63
C MET A 136 -1.20 5.95 10.96
N PHE A 137 -2.18 5.71 10.08
CA PHE A 137 -3.54 6.25 10.17
C PHE A 137 -3.58 7.78 10.16
N ARG A 138 -4.55 8.38 9.44
CA ARG A 138 -4.69 9.86 9.37
C ARG A 138 -3.37 10.59 9.03
N ALA A 139 -2.57 9.97 8.16
CA ALA A 139 -1.36 10.54 7.60
C ALA A 139 -1.46 10.55 6.08
N LEU A 140 -0.75 11.47 5.43
CA LEU A 140 -0.67 11.57 3.97
C LEU A 140 0.77 11.77 3.52
N CYS A 141 1.05 11.34 2.30
CA CYS A 141 2.28 11.73 1.61
C CYS A 141 2.16 13.16 1.08
N VAL A 142 2.97 14.07 1.62
CA VAL A 142 2.98 15.49 1.24
C VAL A 142 4.39 15.86 0.81
N ASN A 143 4.57 16.18 -0.46
CA ASN A 143 5.87 16.49 -1.07
C ASN A 143 6.90 15.37 -0.86
N GLY A 144 6.47 14.11 -1.04
CA GLY A 144 7.35 12.93 -0.94
C GLY A 144 7.71 12.50 0.48
N ILE A 145 7.11 13.12 1.51
CA ILE A 145 7.32 12.73 2.90
C ILE A 145 6.00 12.53 3.64
N CYS A 146 5.95 11.58 4.56
CA CYS A 146 4.77 11.33 5.37
C CYS A 146 4.55 12.43 6.41
N LYS A 147 3.30 12.87 6.55
CA LYS A 147 2.87 13.82 7.59
C LYS A 147 1.52 13.42 8.17
N CYS A 148 1.33 13.62 9.47
CA CYS A 148 0.00 13.54 10.06
C CYS A 148 -0.90 14.65 9.49
N LEU A 149 -2.18 14.35 9.35
CA LEU A 149 -3.16 15.24 8.74
C LEU A 149 -3.75 16.20 9.78
N GLY A 150 -3.75 17.51 9.49
CA GLY A 150 -4.49 18.51 10.27
C GLY A 150 -4.15 18.47 11.76
N ASP A 151 -5.18 18.30 12.59
CA ASP A 151 -5.07 18.29 14.06
C ASP A 151 -4.60 16.94 14.62
N PHE A 152 -3.95 16.09 13.84
CA PHE A 152 -3.38 14.83 14.31
C PHE A 152 -1.87 14.95 14.53
N HIS A 153 -1.36 14.32 15.59
CA HIS A 153 0.07 14.26 15.88
C HIS A 153 0.53 12.80 16.05
N PHE A 154 1.82 12.56 15.82
CA PHE A 154 2.37 11.21 15.86
C PHE A 154 2.75 10.80 17.28
N VAL A 155 2.33 9.60 17.68
CA VAL A 155 2.64 9.02 18.99
C VAL A 155 3.45 7.74 18.79
N ASN A 156 4.72 7.78 19.19
CA ASN A 156 5.66 6.66 19.04
C ASN A 156 5.13 5.34 19.62
N ASP A 157 4.52 5.39 20.81
CA ASP A 157 4.02 4.19 21.51
C ASP A 157 2.93 3.45 20.70
N THR A 158 2.14 4.18 19.93
CA THR A 158 1.08 3.60 19.09
C THR A 158 1.55 3.37 17.65
N GLY A 159 2.65 3.99 17.24
CA GLY A 159 3.11 4.04 15.86
C GLY A 159 2.14 4.76 14.90
N ARG A 160 1.25 5.61 15.44
CA ARG A 160 0.12 6.18 14.68
C ARG A 160 -0.05 7.68 14.93
N CYS A 161 -0.70 8.35 13.99
CA CYS A 161 -1.21 9.70 14.21
C CYS A 161 -2.53 9.63 14.99
N VAL A 162 -2.55 10.26 16.15
CA VAL A 162 -3.72 10.38 17.02
C VAL A 162 -4.25 11.81 16.99
N GLU A 163 -5.54 11.98 17.25
CA GLU A 163 -6.15 13.29 17.29
C GLU A 163 -5.57 14.10 18.46
N SER A 164 -5.10 15.32 18.19
CA SER A 164 -4.53 16.22 19.18
C SER A 164 -5.63 16.85 20.00
N ARG A 165 -5.51 16.75 21.33
CA ARG A 165 -6.39 17.39 22.30
C ARG A 165 -5.66 18.54 22.98
N GLY A 166 -6.21 19.74 22.84
CA GLY A 166 -5.71 20.95 23.50
C GLY A 166 -6.13 21.03 24.97
N ILE A 167 -5.66 22.05 25.68
CA ILE A 167 -6.02 22.32 27.08
C ILE A 167 -7.55 22.30 27.30
N TYR A 168 -7.99 21.74 28.42
CA TYR A 168 -9.40 21.54 28.82
C TYR A 168 -10.23 20.65 27.91
N GLN A 169 -9.66 20.09 26.84
CA GLN A 169 -10.38 19.12 26.01
C GLN A 169 -10.39 17.74 26.68
N PRO A 170 -11.43 16.94 26.43
CA PRO A 170 -11.53 15.61 26.99
C PRO A 170 -10.43 14.70 26.42
N CYS A 171 -9.83 13.91 27.29
CA CYS A 171 -8.74 12.97 26.99
C CYS A 171 -8.95 11.62 27.69
N ARG A 172 -8.28 10.59 27.17
CA ARG A 172 -8.20 9.25 27.76
C ARG A 172 -6.77 8.91 28.19
N HIS A 173 -5.80 9.37 27.41
CA HIS A 173 -4.39 9.10 27.60
C HIS A 173 -3.58 10.39 27.57
N ASN A 174 -2.41 10.39 28.21
CA ASN A 174 -1.52 11.56 28.20
C ASN A 174 -1.11 11.96 26.78
N HIS A 175 -0.89 10.98 25.90
CA HIS A 175 -0.54 11.23 24.50
C HIS A 175 -1.70 11.77 23.66
N ASP A 176 -2.94 11.86 24.18
CA ASP A 176 -3.99 12.58 23.48
C ASP A 176 -3.72 14.09 23.57
N CYS A 177 -3.15 14.54 24.68
CA CYS A 177 -2.96 15.96 24.98
C CYS A 177 -1.70 16.49 24.32
N PHE A 178 -1.84 17.40 23.35
CA PHE A 178 -0.74 17.87 22.52
C PHE A 178 -0.86 19.34 22.17
N ASP A 179 0.21 20.09 22.39
CA ASP A 179 0.40 21.46 21.92
C ASP A 179 1.54 21.47 20.89
N PRO A 180 1.29 21.79 19.60
CA PRO A 180 2.31 21.83 18.56
C PRO A 180 3.48 22.77 18.88
N GLN A 181 3.27 23.81 19.69
CA GLN A 181 4.32 24.74 20.10
C GLN A 181 5.12 24.19 21.29
N LYS A 182 4.50 23.35 22.12
CA LYS A 182 5.07 22.79 23.35
C LYS A 182 4.59 21.34 23.57
N PRO A 183 5.13 20.35 22.82
CA PRO A 183 4.63 18.97 22.79
C PRO A 183 4.50 18.27 24.15
N GLU A 184 5.33 18.64 25.13
CA GLU A 184 5.36 18.04 26.47
C GLU A 184 4.66 18.89 27.54
N SER A 185 3.97 19.95 27.13
CA SER A 185 3.37 20.89 28.08
C SER A 185 2.07 20.40 28.68
N LEU A 186 1.39 19.45 28.04
CA LEU A 186 0.08 18.96 28.46
C LEU A 186 0.14 17.49 28.89
N TYR A 187 -0.77 17.10 29.78
CA TYR A 187 -1.04 15.73 30.15
C TYR A 187 -2.52 15.54 30.47
N CYS A 188 -2.99 14.30 30.52
CA CYS A 188 -4.39 14.02 30.82
C CYS A 188 -4.61 13.95 32.33
N ASN A 189 -5.41 14.87 32.87
CA ASN A 189 -5.72 15.00 34.28
C ASN A 189 -7.23 14.96 34.50
N ASN A 190 -7.72 13.95 35.23
CA ASN A 190 -9.16 13.79 35.49
C ASN A 190 -10.04 13.88 34.22
N ASN A 191 -9.59 13.25 33.13
CA ASN A 191 -10.21 13.22 31.79
C ASN A 191 -10.18 14.54 31.01
N GLU A 192 -9.43 15.55 31.45
CA GLU A 192 -9.21 16.79 30.70
C GLU A 192 -7.71 17.08 30.54
N CYS A 193 -7.32 17.66 29.41
CA CYS A 193 -5.93 18.06 29.21
C CYS A 193 -5.57 19.24 30.11
N ALA A 194 -4.49 19.11 30.88
CA ALA A 194 -3.98 20.12 31.80
C ALA A 194 -2.48 20.35 31.59
N TYR A 195 -1.97 21.52 32.00
CA TYR A 195 -0.54 21.80 31.96
C TYR A 195 0.22 20.93 32.96
N THR A 196 1.34 20.36 32.52
CA THR A 196 2.29 19.72 33.43
C THR A 196 2.84 20.76 34.42
N ALA A 197 3.29 20.31 35.60
CA ALA A 197 3.77 21.19 36.67
C ALA A 197 4.85 22.18 36.20
N LYS A 198 5.67 21.78 35.21
CA LYS A 198 6.70 22.60 34.57
C LYS A 198 6.14 23.82 33.82
N TYR A 199 4.91 23.73 33.30
CA TYR A 199 4.28 24.77 32.47
C TYR A 199 3.11 25.48 33.18
N ALA A 200 2.64 24.96 34.31
CA ALA A 200 1.61 25.60 35.14
C ALA A 200 2.06 26.93 35.78
N GLY A 201 3.36 27.22 35.79
CA GLY A 201 3.99 28.31 36.55
C GLY A 201 3.92 29.74 36.00
N ASN A 202 3.12 30.04 34.96
CA ASN A 202 2.97 31.43 34.45
C ASN A 202 1.52 31.92 34.36
N GLY A 203 0.58 31.31 35.11
CA GLY A 203 -0.81 31.79 35.13
C GLY A 203 -1.77 31.16 36.14
N ALA A 204 -1.30 30.37 37.11
CA ALA A 204 -2.19 29.71 38.06
C ALA A 204 -2.56 30.61 39.26
N ASN A 205 -3.41 31.61 39.01
CA ASN A 205 -4.42 32.03 39.98
C ASN A 205 -5.78 31.51 39.50
N SER A 206 -6.02 30.21 39.67
CA SER A 206 -7.37 29.64 39.73
C SER A 206 -7.30 28.17 40.12
N SER A 207 -7.13 27.92 41.42
CA SER A 207 -7.71 26.70 42.02
C SER A 207 -9.19 26.95 42.27
N PRO A 208 -10.10 26.03 41.92
CA PRO A 208 -11.46 26.04 42.43
C PRO A 208 -11.50 25.26 43.74
N SER A 209 -11.41 25.98 44.87
CA SER A 209 -11.67 25.40 46.20
C SER A 209 -12.46 26.39 47.05
N THR A 210 -13.78 26.24 46.99
CA THR A 210 -14.77 26.48 48.06
C THR A 210 -14.35 27.36 49.25
N ALA A 211 -14.87 28.59 49.32
CA ALA A 211 -15.41 29.24 50.53
C ALA A 211 -16.03 30.59 50.14
N GLY A 212 -17.16 30.94 50.75
CA GLY A 212 -18.08 31.96 50.24
C GLY A 212 -17.58 33.40 50.36
N LEU A 213 -18.22 34.28 49.58
CA LEU A 213 -18.96 35.43 50.11
C LEU A 213 -19.72 36.12 48.98
N ILE A 214 -20.92 36.56 49.33
CA ILE A 214 -21.95 37.18 48.50
C ILE A 214 -21.40 38.48 47.89
N GLY A 215 -21.52 38.61 46.57
CA GLY A 215 -21.30 39.85 45.84
C GLY A 215 -22.35 39.98 44.74
N LEU A 216 -23.49 40.58 45.07
CA LEU A 216 -24.48 41.04 44.09
C LEU A 216 -23.79 42.02 43.12
N LEU A 217 -23.69 41.67 41.84
CA LEU A 217 -23.52 42.65 40.77
C LEU A 217 -24.74 42.59 39.86
N ILE A 218 -25.56 43.61 40.03
CA ILE A 218 -26.77 43.90 39.27
C ILE A 218 -26.31 44.32 37.86
N PHE A 219 -26.41 43.43 36.87
CA PHE A 219 -26.29 43.82 35.47
C PHE A 219 -27.65 44.34 34.99
N THR A 220 -27.84 45.65 35.02
CA THR A 220 -28.93 46.29 34.27
C THR A 220 -28.59 46.25 32.79
N SER A 221 -29.28 45.39 32.05
CA SER A 221 -29.30 45.39 30.58
C SER A 221 -30.05 46.63 30.09
N LYS A 222 -29.32 47.61 29.52
CA LYS A 222 -29.95 48.57 28.60
C LYS A 222 -29.74 48.07 27.18
N SER A 223 -30.80 47.46 26.65
CA SER A 223 -31.04 47.44 25.21
C SER A 223 -31.19 48.88 24.71
N LEU A 224 -30.49 49.24 23.65
CA LEU A 224 -30.86 50.38 22.82
C LEU A 224 -30.69 50.00 21.35
N TYR A 225 -31.80 49.56 20.77
CA TYR A 225 -32.11 49.64 19.34
C TYR A 225 -32.41 51.09 19.00
N ILE A 226 -31.74 51.68 17.99
CA ILE A 226 -32.26 52.74 17.08
C ILE A 226 -31.37 52.62 15.81
N LEU A 227 -31.88 52.07 14.70
CA LEU A 227 -32.49 52.77 13.54
C LEU A 227 -31.62 53.86 12.92
#